data_AF-A0A212DC70-F1
#
_entry.id   AF-A0A212DC70-F1
#
_cell.length_a   1.000
_cell.length_b   1.000
_cell.length_c   1.000
_cell.angle_alpha   90.00
_cell.angle_beta   90.00
_cell.angle_gamma   90.00
#
_symmetry.space_group_name_H-M   'P 1'
#
loop_
_entity.id
_entity.type
_entity.pdbx_description
1 polymer ?
#
loop_
_entity_poly.entity_id
_entity_poly.type
_entity_poly.pdbx_seq_one_letter_code
_entity_poly.pdbx_strand_id
1 'polypeptide(L)' 'LRLNSIKKLSTIALALGVERTRSELLPFLTDTIYDEEEVLLALAEQLGTFTTLVGGPEYVHCLL' A
#
# COMPACT_ATOMS: atom_id res chain seq x y z
N LEU A 1 15.17 0.96 7.55
CA LEU A 1 15.03 1.57 6.21
C LEU A 1 13.66 1.33 5.57
N ARG A 2 13.03 0.15 5.76
CA ARG A 2 11.71 -0.19 5.18
C ARG A 2 10.58 0.72 5.67
N LEU A 3 10.51 1.02 6.97
CA LEU A 3 9.53 1.94 7.57
C LEU A 3 9.48 3.35 6.93
N ASN A 4 10.64 3.91 6.56
CA ASN A 4 10.68 5.21 5.86
C ASN A 4 10.14 5.13 4.43
N SER A 5 10.23 3.96 3.79
CA SER A 5 9.67 3.72 2.46
C SER A 5 8.15 3.54 2.54
N ILE A 6 7.65 2.91 3.61
CA ILE A 6 6.21 2.75 3.86
C ILE A 6 5.52 4.11 4.04
N LYS A 7 6.11 5.03 4.79
CA LYS A 7 5.57 6.40 4.94
C LYS A 7 5.53 7.17 3.62
N LYS A 8 6.35 6.81 2.64
CA LYS A 8 6.38 7.43 1.30
C LYS A 8 5.48 6.70 0.29
N LEU A 9 4.94 5.52 0.61
CA LEU A 9 4.06 4.77 -0.28
C LEU A 9 2.86 5.60 -0.68
N SER A 10 2.25 6.35 0.25
CA SER A 10 1.08 7.19 -0.02
C SER A 10 1.38 8.26 -1.07
N THR A 11 2.55 8.88 -1.00
CA THR A 11 3.01 9.85 -2.01
C THR A 11 3.30 9.17 -3.36
N ILE A 12 3.88 7.97 -3.33
CA ILE A 12 4.18 7.18 -4.52
C ILE A 12 2.88 6.73 -5.22
N ALA A 13 1.92 6.20 -4.46
CA ALA A 13 0.60 5.79 -4.95
C ALA A 13 -0.17 6.96 -5.56
N LEU A 14 -0.12 8.14 -4.92
CA LEU A 14 -0.68 9.36 -5.47
C LEU A 14 -0.03 9.73 -6.82
N ALA A 15 1.29 9.61 -6.93
CA ALA A 15 2.03 9.94 -8.15
C ALA A 15 1.86 8.91 -9.27
N LEU A 16 1.74 7.62 -8.94
CA LEU A 16 1.51 6.54 -9.91
C LEU A 16 0.06 6.45 -10.37
N GLY A 17 -0.88 6.88 -9.53
CA GLY A 17 -2.31 6.75 -9.76
C GLY A 17 -2.86 5.39 -9.33
N VAL A 18 -4.19 5.32 -9.30
CA VAL A 18 -4.95 4.21 -8.73
C VAL A 18 -4.74 2.89 -9.48
N GLU A 19 -4.53 2.95 -10.79
CA GLU A 19 -4.33 1.76 -11.63
C GLU A 19 -3.03 1.03 -11.31
N ARG A 20 -1.90 1.76 -11.35
CA ARG A 20 -0.59 1.17 -11.08
C ARG A 20 -0.38 0.83 -9.61
N THR A 21 -1.04 1.56 -8.71
CA THR A 21 -1.03 1.24 -7.28
C THR A 21 -1.59 -0.18 -7.04
N ARG A 22 -2.64 -0.58 -7.75
CA ARG A 22 -3.22 -1.92 -7.65
C ARG A 22 -2.41 -2.99 -8.38
N SER A 23 -1.92 -2.68 -9.58
CA SER A 23 -1.26 -3.68 -10.42
C SER A 23 0.23 -3.87 -10.14
N GLU A 24 0.91 -2.89 -9.55
CA GLU A 24 2.35 -2.94 -9.30
C GLU A 24 2.67 -2.77 -7.81
N LEU A 25 2.16 -1.72 -7.18
CA LEU A 25 2.54 -1.37 -5.81
C LEU A 25 2.02 -2.40 -4.80
N LEU A 26 0.75 -2.77 -4.89
CA LEU A 26 0.12 -3.76 -4.00
C LEU A 26 0.82 -5.13 -4.04
N PRO A 27 1.03 -5.76 -5.22
CA PRO A 27 1.78 -7.00 -5.33
C PRO A 27 3.21 -6.90 -4.78
N PHE A 28 3.88 -5.77 -5.05
CA PHE A 28 5.23 -5.53 -4.53
C PHE A 28 5.25 -5.53 -3.01
N LEU A 29 4.27 -4.88 -2.37
CA LEU A 29 4.11 -4.86 -0.92
C LEU A 29 3.84 -6.25 -0.37
N THR A 30 2.88 -6.98 -0.93
CA THR A 30 2.56 -8.33 -0.46
C THR A 30 3.80 -9.23 -0.48
N ASP A 31 4.62 -9.16 -1.53
CA ASP A 31 5.85 -9.96 -1.66
C ASP A 31 6.97 -9.54 -0.68
N THR A 32 7.06 -8.26 -0.32
CA THR A 32 8.14 -7.75 0.55
C THR A 32 7.86 -7.82 2.05
N ILE A 33 6.63 -8.07 2.49
CA ILE A 33 6.20 -7.84 3.89
C ILE A 33 6.34 -9.05 4.81
N TYR A 34 6.71 -10.21 4.28
CA TYR A 34 6.77 -11.48 5.03
C TYR A 34 7.81 -11.58 6.16
N ASP A 35 8.63 -10.56 6.41
CA ASP A 35 9.80 -10.68 7.32
C ASP A 35 9.68 -9.96 8.69
N GLU A 36 8.79 -8.96 8.88
CA GLU A 36 8.80 -8.13 10.10
C GLU A 36 7.40 -7.70 10.57
N GLU A 37 6.99 -8.07 11.81
CA GLU A 37 5.67 -7.73 12.38
C GLU A 37 5.43 -6.21 12.53
N GLU A 38 6.45 -5.42 12.88
CA GLU A 38 6.34 -3.95 12.95
C GLU A 38 6.04 -3.32 11.58
N VAL A 39 6.53 -3.95 10.51
CA VAL A 39 6.31 -3.50 9.14
C VAL A 39 4.87 -3.81 8.72
N LEU A 40 4.35 -4.99 9.08
CA LEU A 40 2.94 -5.37 8.88
C LEU A 40 1.98 -4.37 9.54
N LEU A 41 2.23 -4.00 10.80
CA LEU A 41 1.38 -3.07 11.53
C LEU A 41 1.34 -1.69 10.88
N ALA A 42 2.52 -1.13 10.57
CA ALA A 42 2.62 0.17 9.92
C ALA A 42 1.98 0.16 8.52
N LEU A 43 2.07 -0.96 7.81
CA LEU A 43 1.46 -1.12 6.50
C LEU A 43 -0.06 -1.21 6.59
N ALA A 44 -0.61 -1.97 7.52
CA ALA A 44 -2.06 -2.07 7.73
C ALA A 44 -2.67 -0.68 8.01
N GLU A 45 -1.99 0.13 8.83
CA GLU A 45 -2.40 1.50 9.12
C GLU A 45 -2.37 2.39 7.87
N GLN A 46 -1.34 2.23 7.00
CA GLN A 46 -1.30 2.92 5.71
C GLN A 46 -2.35 2.42 4.73
N LEU A 47 -2.58 1.10 4.63
CA LEU A 47 -3.58 0.53 3.72
C LEU A 47 -5.00 1.01 4.05
N GLY A 48 -5.31 1.26 5.32
CA GLY A 48 -6.57 1.91 5.71
C GLY A 48 -6.80 3.27 5.02
N THR A 49 -5.72 4.04 4.81
CA THR A 49 -5.77 5.32 4.08
C THR A 49 -5.70 5.17 2.56
N PHE A 50 -5.30 4.00 2.05
CA PHE A 50 -5.16 3.74 0.62
C PHE A 50 -6.48 3.54 -0.11
N THR A 51 -7.60 3.37 0.59
CA THR A 51 -8.94 3.22 0.00
C THR A 51 -9.23 4.25 -1.10
N THR A 52 -8.87 5.52 -0.89
CA THR A 52 -9.03 6.58 -1.90
C THR A 52 -7.96 6.52 -2.99
N LEU A 53 -6.74 6.08 -2.65
CA LEU A 53 -5.60 5.92 -3.56
C LEU A 53 -5.68 4.67 -4.44
N VAL A 54 -6.57 3.72 -4.15
CA VAL A 54 -6.86 2.57 -5.01
C VAL A 54 -8.10 2.80 -5.89
N GLY A 55 -8.70 3.99 -5.88
CA GLY A 55 -9.86 4.29 -6.70
C GLY A 55 -11.20 4.12 -5.99
N GLY A 56 -11.21 4.15 -4.66
CA GLY A 56 -12.42 4.17 -3.85
C GLY A 56 -12.86 2.80 -3.35
N PRO A 57 -14.05 2.73 -2.70
CA PRO A 57 -14.57 1.53 -2.05
C PRO A 57 -14.73 0.33 -2.99
N GLU A 58 -14.90 0.57 -4.30
CA GLU A 58 -14.98 -0.48 -5.32
C GLU A 58 -13.71 -1.35 -5.38
N TYR A 59 -12.54 -0.77 -5.04
CA TYR A 59 -11.24 -1.43 -5.12
C TYR A 59 -10.62 -1.77 -3.75
N VAL A 60 -11.38 -1.62 -2.67
CA VAL A 60 -10.93 -1.97 -1.31
C VAL A 60 -10.64 -3.46 -1.18
N HIS A 61 -11.30 -4.30 -1.99
CA HIS A 61 -11.02 -5.73 -2.04
C HIS A 61 -9.58 -6.06 -2.47
N CYS A 62 -8.86 -5.13 -3.12
CA CYS A 62 -7.43 -5.31 -3.43
C CYS A 62 -6.52 -5.13 -2.20
N LEU A 63 -7.05 -4.62 -1.08
CA LEU A 63 -6.33 -4.37 0.18
C LEU A 63 -6.57 -5.48 1.23
N LEU A 64 -7.41 -6.47 0.90
CA LEU A 64 -7.78 -7.63 1.73
C LEU A 64 -6.99 -8.87 1.31
#